data_AF-A0A1B6GAQ0-F1
#
_entry.id   AF-A0A1B6GAQ0-F1
#
_cell.length_a   1.000
_cell.length_b   1.000
_cell.length_c   1.000
_cell.angle_alpha   90.00
_cell.angle_beta   90.00
_cell.angle_gamma   90.00
#
_symmetry.space_group_name_H-M   'P 1'
#
loop_
_entity.id
_entity.type
_entity.pdbx_description
1 polymer ?
#
loop_
_entity_poly.entity_id
_entity_poly.type
_entity_poly.pdbx_seq_one_letter_code
_entity_poly.pdbx_strand_id
1 'polypeptide(L)'
;TEMDCYKLLSSTLLTFSVFLFVSGTGDKPIVGELRYVGCFDVAHSVISKLHKHFQGLDLKKCVNYCAALNTRYAGIHKSENFCYCGDGIADNSEKKDDTLCNISCAQDIPRENRTCGGKNVMSLYDNFPILKPTLVNNNISFLLGTSIEGVRLYRSPDLRKYDTLMSAKNFDYFSSDEVDYHYAKNLVFALAKGNIYKSTLTPNSNATSTVSTVIKDVSPITSFAVDWFHDRIIWANRDPINYSVKSTDLDGGNVTTMMNLNPHGTVQCMEVDPYEG
;
A
#
# COMPACT_ATOMS: atom_id res chain seq x y z
N THR A 1 15.99 -16.88 -13.34
CA THR A 1 16.76 -15.69 -12.98
C THR A 1 16.12 -15.14 -11.72
N GLU A 2 16.65 -15.57 -10.57
CA GLU A 2 16.23 -15.16 -9.24
C GLU A 2 16.32 -13.64 -9.08
N MET A 3 15.26 -13.03 -8.58
CA MET A 3 15.28 -11.66 -8.09
C MET A 3 15.76 -11.74 -6.63
N ASP A 4 17.07 -11.64 -6.45
CA ASP A 4 17.72 -11.51 -5.14
C ASP A 4 17.31 -10.16 -4.52
N CYS A 5 16.23 -10.15 -3.73
CA CYS A 5 16.00 -9.07 -2.77
C CYS A 5 17.11 -9.16 -1.71
N TYR A 6 17.98 -8.15 -1.63
CA TYR A 6 18.94 -7.89 -0.54
C TYR A 6 20.40 -8.36 -0.65
N LYS A 7 20.96 -8.59 -1.85
CA LYS A 7 22.43 -8.67 -1.98
C LYS A 7 23.01 -7.59 -2.87
N LEU A 8 23.12 -6.38 -2.33
CA LEU A 8 24.15 -5.41 -2.71
C LEU A 8 24.29 -4.35 -1.61
N LEU A 9 25.20 -4.60 -0.66
CA LEU A 9 26.40 -3.78 -0.41
C LEU A 9 26.95 -4.08 1.00
N SER A 10 28.14 -4.67 0.98
CA SER A 10 28.97 -5.02 2.14
C SER A 10 29.67 -3.77 2.71
N SER A 11 29.84 -3.80 4.04
CA SER A 11 30.87 -3.13 4.85
C SER A 11 30.60 -1.81 5.60
N THR A 12 29.33 -1.39 5.76
CA THR A 12 28.85 -0.63 6.94
C THR A 12 27.34 -0.83 7.04
N LEU A 13 26.88 -1.69 7.96
CA LEU A 13 25.52 -2.25 8.01
C LEU A 13 24.42 -1.19 8.19
N LEU A 14 23.90 -0.68 7.07
CA LEU A 14 22.58 -0.06 6.94
C LEU A 14 21.83 -0.87 5.88
N THR A 15 20.82 -1.61 6.31
CA THR A 15 19.86 -2.25 5.42
C THR A 15 18.77 -1.23 5.09
N PHE A 16 18.64 -0.93 3.79
CA PHE A 16 17.70 0.05 3.27
C PHE A 16 16.58 -0.68 2.52
N SER A 17 15.33 -0.49 2.93
CA SER A 17 14.17 -0.85 2.13
C SER A 17 13.69 0.41 1.42
N VAL A 18 13.98 0.51 0.12
CA VAL A 18 13.68 1.72 -0.68
C VAL A 18 12.21 1.72 -1.08
N PHE A 19 11.45 2.63 -0.49
CA PHE A 19 10.04 2.85 -0.84
C PHE A 19 9.84 4.30 -1.31
N LEU A 20 9.34 4.46 -2.55
CA LEU A 20 9.06 5.74 -3.17
C LEU A 20 7.59 6.11 -2.92
N PHE A 21 7.32 7.18 -2.17
CA PHE A 21 5.97 7.71 -2.03
C PHE A 21 5.97 9.22 -2.01
N VAL A 22 4.86 9.81 -2.46
CA VAL A 22 4.55 11.24 -2.53
C VAL A 22 3.53 11.54 -1.42
N SER A 23 3.93 12.26 -0.37
CA SER A 23 3.03 12.81 0.64
C SER A 23 2.34 14.04 0.06
N GLY A 24 1.10 13.89 -0.38
CA GLY A 24 0.22 15.03 -0.64
C GLY A 24 -0.32 15.55 0.69
N THR A 25 -0.11 16.83 0.99
CA THR A 25 -0.84 17.51 2.05
C THR A 25 -2.33 17.44 1.72
N GLY A 26 -3.14 17.05 2.71
CA GLY A 26 -4.57 16.83 2.58
C GLY A 26 -5.36 18.11 2.27
N ASP A 27 -5.29 18.54 1.02
CA ASP A 27 -6.34 19.36 0.43
C ASP A 27 -7.39 18.42 -0.17
N LYS A 28 -8.67 18.77 0.06
CA LYS A 28 -9.87 18.14 -0.51
C LYS A 28 -9.59 17.57 -1.90
N PRO A 29 -10.12 16.39 -2.28
CA PRO A 29 -9.98 15.89 -3.64
C PRO A 29 -10.65 16.91 -4.57
N ILE A 30 -9.84 17.79 -5.15
CA ILE A 30 -10.22 18.63 -6.28
C ILE A 30 -10.36 17.61 -7.39
N VAL A 31 -11.60 17.27 -7.69
CA VAL A 31 -11.95 16.57 -8.92
C VAL A 31 -11.41 17.45 -10.03
N GLY A 32 -10.21 17.14 -10.53
CA GLY A 32 -9.72 17.67 -11.79
C GLY A 32 -10.76 17.42 -12.89
N GLU A 33 -10.64 18.07 -14.03
CA GLU A 33 -11.64 17.94 -15.08
C GLU A 33 -11.72 16.50 -15.61
N LEU A 34 -12.56 15.70 -14.98
CA LEU A 34 -12.77 14.29 -15.27
C LEU A 34 -13.28 14.17 -16.71
N ARG A 35 -12.46 13.60 -17.58
CA ARG A 35 -12.72 13.50 -19.02
C ARG A 35 -13.23 12.11 -19.36
N TYR A 36 -14.41 12.05 -19.97
CA TYR A 36 -14.92 10.79 -20.51
C TYR A 36 -14.06 10.33 -21.71
N VAL A 37 -13.60 9.09 -21.67
CA VAL A 37 -12.75 8.49 -22.72
C VAL A 37 -13.59 7.69 -23.70
N GLY A 38 -14.61 6.99 -23.20
CA GLY A 38 -15.52 6.19 -24.00
C GLY A 38 -16.15 5.05 -23.22
N CYS A 39 -17.03 4.34 -23.92
CA CYS A 39 -17.64 3.11 -23.46
C CYS A 39 -16.79 1.90 -23.88
N PHE A 40 -16.54 0.97 -22.95
CA PHE A 40 -15.68 -0.19 -23.18
C PHE A 40 -16.33 -1.46 -22.65
N ASP A 41 -15.95 -2.61 -23.17
CA ASP A 41 -16.30 -3.90 -22.59
C ASP A 41 -15.73 -4.08 -21.16
N VAL A 42 -16.38 -4.92 -20.35
CA VAL A 42 -15.95 -5.15 -18.96
C VAL A 42 -14.70 -6.03 -18.88
N ALA A 43 -13.98 -5.95 -17.75
CA ALA A 43 -12.94 -6.88 -17.29
C ALA A 43 -11.59 -6.89 -18.05
N HIS A 44 -11.51 -6.47 -19.32
CA HIS A 44 -10.26 -6.55 -20.10
C HIS A 44 -9.69 -5.22 -20.57
N SER A 45 -10.46 -4.13 -20.43
CA SER A 45 -10.11 -2.85 -21.06
C SER A 45 -9.09 -1.99 -20.31
N VAL A 46 -8.69 -2.37 -19.08
CA VAL A 46 -7.73 -1.59 -18.27
C VAL A 46 -6.58 -2.48 -17.84
N ILE A 47 -5.34 -2.04 -18.10
CA ILE A 47 -4.14 -2.89 -18.05
C ILE A 47 -3.91 -3.53 -16.66
N SER A 48 -4.23 -2.85 -15.56
CA SER A 48 -3.77 -3.30 -14.23
C SER A 48 -4.70 -4.25 -13.48
N LYS A 49 -5.84 -4.70 -14.03
CA LYS A 49 -6.82 -5.60 -13.36
C LYS A 49 -7.31 -5.20 -11.96
N LEU A 50 -6.83 -4.08 -11.40
CA LEU A 50 -7.24 -3.55 -10.11
C LEU A 50 -8.71 -3.20 -10.19
N HIS A 51 -9.54 -3.92 -9.44
CA HIS A 51 -10.97 -3.70 -9.41
C HIS A 51 -11.50 -3.82 -7.99
N LYS A 52 -12.60 -3.13 -7.71
CA LYS A 52 -13.26 -3.17 -6.41
C LYS A 52 -14.76 -3.09 -6.55
N HIS A 53 -15.44 -3.97 -5.83
CA HIS A 53 -16.89 -3.92 -5.67
C HIS A 53 -17.25 -2.92 -4.55
N PHE A 54 -18.26 -2.08 -4.78
CA PHE A 54 -18.74 -1.10 -3.80
C PHE A 54 -20.20 -1.32 -3.43
N GLN A 55 -20.57 -0.99 -2.19
CA GLN A 55 -21.98 -0.82 -1.86
C GLN A 55 -22.41 0.61 -2.26
N GLY A 56 -23.40 0.69 -3.16
CA GLY A 56 -23.90 1.96 -3.70
C GLY A 56 -22.83 2.71 -4.49
N LEU A 57 -22.33 2.11 -5.58
CA LEU A 57 -21.28 2.72 -6.40
C LEU A 57 -21.77 4.00 -7.09
N ASP A 58 -20.96 5.05 -7.00
CA ASP A 58 -21.10 6.28 -7.78
C ASP A 58 -19.75 6.64 -8.43
N LEU A 59 -19.79 7.60 -9.35
CA LEU A 59 -18.60 7.99 -10.10
C LEU A 59 -17.51 8.57 -9.21
N LYS A 60 -17.89 9.34 -8.18
CA LYS A 60 -16.92 9.99 -7.28
C LYS A 60 -16.18 8.94 -6.44
N LYS A 61 -16.87 7.91 -5.95
CA LYS A 61 -16.27 6.78 -5.24
C LYS A 61 -15.27 6.05 -6.12
N CYS A 62 -15.63 5.75 -7.36
CA CYS A 62 -14.74 5.04 -8.28
C CYS A 62 -13.49 5.88 -8.61
N VAL A 63 -13.69 7.14 -8.98
CA VAL A 63 -12.62 8.10 -9.27
C VAL A 63 -11.69 8.29 -8.08
N ASN A 64 -12.23 8.50 -6.88
CA ASN A 64 -11.40 8.67 -5.69
C ASN A 64 -10.62 7.40 -5.35
N TYR A 65 -11.22 6.22 -5.56
CA TYR A 65 -10.54 4.95 -5.36
C TYR A 65 -9.35 4.79 -6.33
N CYS A 66 -9.55 5.01 -7.62
CA CYS A 66 -8.47 4.92 -8.60
C CYS A 66 -7.40 6.00 -8.43
N ALA A 67 -7.77 7.20 -7.98
CA ALA A 67 -6.84 8.27 -7.64
C ALA A 67 -5.99 7.91 -6.40
N ALA A 68 -6.57 7.28 -5.38
CA ALA A 68 -5.84 6.82 -4.20
C ALA A 68 -4.84 5.70 -4.52
N LEU A 69 -5.11 4.91 -5.57
CA LEU A 69 -4.19 3.92 -6.13
C LEU A 69 -3.16 4.52 -7.10
N ASN A 70 -3.17 5.84 -7.29
CA ASN A 70 -2.30 6.56 -8.23
C ASN A 70 -2.38 6.03 -9.68
N THR A 71 -3.58 5.63 -10.11
CA THR A 71 -3.82 5.15 -11.47
C THR A 71 -4.45 6.21 -12.36
N ARG A 72 -4.10 6.22 -13.65
CA ARG A 72 -4.60 7.21 -14.62
C ARG A 72 -6.09 7.09 -14.94
N TYR A 73 -6.59 5.88 -15.15
CA TYR A 73 -7.94 5.63 -15.65
C TYR A 73 -8.84 5.04 -14.58
N ALA A 74 -10.11 5.47 -14.60
CA ALA A 74 -11.18 4.93 -13.78
C ALA A 74 -12.32 4.42 -14.67
N GLY A 75 -12.57 3.11 -14.65
CA GLY A 75 -13.66 2.44 -15.34
C GLY A 75 -14.79 2.11 -14.38
N ILE A 76 -16.00 2.59 -14.64
CA ILE A 76 -17.16 2.36 -13.77
C ILE A 76 -18.20 1.47 -14.46
N HIS A 77 -18.57 0.36 -13.81
CA HIS A 77 -19.62 -0.56 -14.21
C HIS A 77 -20.68 -0.64 -13.09
N LYS A 78 -21.61 0.32 -13.09
CA LYS A 78 -22.54 0.53 -11.97
C LYS A 78 -23.59 -0.56 -11.80
N SER A 79 -24.00 -1.24 -12.88
CA SER A 79 -24.91 -2.40 -12.82
C SER A 79 -24.42 -3.50 -11.90
N GLU A 80 -23.11 -3.75 -11.89
CA GLU A 80 -22.46 -4.77 -11.05
C GLU A 80 -21.71 -4.13 -9.86
N ASN A 81 -21.85 -2.82 -9.65
CA ASN A 81 -21.12 -2.04 -8.65
C ASN A 81 -19.60 -2.24 -8.65
N PHE A 82 -18.98 -2.45 -9.82
CA PHE A 82 -17.53 -2.54 -9.93
C PHE A 82 -16.89 -1.25 -10.42
N CYS A 83 -15.77 -0.90 -9.78
CA CYS A 83 -14.83 0.09 -10.25
C CYS A 83 -13.54 -0.60 -10.69
N TYR A 84 -12.98 -0.18 -11.82
CA TYR A 84 -11.74 -0.69 -12.42
C TYR A 84 -10.74 0.47 -12.51
N CYS A 85 -9.48 0.20 -12.17
CA CYS A 85 -8.43 1.21 -12.13
C CYS A 85 -7.23 0.74 -12.97
N GLY A 86 -6.51 1.69 -13.57
CA GLY A 86 -5.20 1.40 -14.16
C GLY A 86 -4.58 2.48 -15.02
N ASP A 87 -3.33 2.25 -15.44
CA ASP A 87 -2.50 3.29 -16.09
C ASP A 87 -2.54 3.30 -17.61
N GLY A 88 -3.18 2.30 -18.19
CA GLY A 88 -3.36 2.19 -19.63
C GLY A 88 -4.63 1.44 -20.00
N ILE A 89 -5.02 1.63 -21.26
CA ILE A 89 -6.06 0.86 -21.92
C ILE A 89 -5.36 -0.29 -22.61
N ALA A 90 -5.79 -1.54 -22.36
CA ALA A 90 -5.12 -2.70 -22.94
C ALA A 90 -5.23 -2.69 -24.47
N ASP A 91 -4.23 -3.19 -25.19
CA ASP A 91 -4.24 -3.16 -26.67
C ASP A 91 -5.43 -3.93 -27.27
N ASN A 92 -5.93 -4.93 -26.56
CA ASN A 92 -7.10 -5.73 -26.92
C ASN A 92 -8.42 -5.20 -26.35
N SER A 93 -8.44 -3.98 -25.82
CA SER A 93 -9.67 -3.34 -25.33
C SER A 93 -10.64 -3.10 -26.47
N GLU A 94 -11.91 -3.44 -26.27
CA GLU A 94 -12.93 -3.22 -27.29
C GLU A 94 -13.75 -1.97 -26.94
N LYS A 95 -13.46 -0.85 -27.61
CA LYS A 95 -14.29 0.35 -27.50
C LYS A 95 -15.66 0.07 -28.12
N LYS A 96 -16.71 0.26 -27.32
CA LYS A 96 -18.12 0.07 -27.70
C LYS A 96 -18.77 1.41 -28.04
N ASP A 97 -19.96 1.34 -28.63
CA ASP A 97 -20.78 2.52 -28.87
C ASP A 97 -21.13 3.20 -27.54
N ASP A 98 -20.95 4.52 -27.45
CA ASP A 98 -21.21 5.29 -26.23
C ASP A 98 -22.67 5.23 -25.77
N THR A 99 -23.60 4.94 -26.68
CA THR A 99 -25.02 4.72 -26.36
C THR A 99 -25.26 3.47 -25.50
N LEU A 100 -24.33 2.52 -25.47
CA LEU A 100 -24.41 1.35 -24.59
C LEU A 100 -24.10 1.69 -23.14
N CYS A 101 -23.28 2.72 -22.90
CA CYS A 101 -23.04 3.27 -21.58
C CYS A 101 -24.16 4.25 -21.19
N ASN A 102 -25.36 3.72 -21.00
CA ASN A 102 -26.59 4.51 -20.79
C ASN A 102 -27.01 4.66 -19.32
N ILE A 103 -26.27 4.08 -18.37
CA ILE A 103 -26.58 4.20 -16.94
C ILE A 103 -26.09 5.57 -16.44
N SER A 104 -26.98 6.37 -15.86
CA SER A 104 -26.60 7.66 -15.27
C SER A 104 -25.85 7.51 -13.93
N CYS A 105 -24.86 8.36 -13.71
CA CYS A 105 -24.02 8.35 -12.52
C CYS A 105 -24.66 8.84 -11.21
N ALA A 106 -25.92 9.30 -11.22
CA ALA A 106 -26.60 10.07 -10.16
C ALA A 106 -26.23 11.58 -10.15
N GLN A 107 -27.11 12.38 -9.54
CA GLN A 107 -27.30 13.83 -9.74
C GLN A 107 -26.23 14.74 -9.10
N ASP A 108 -25.31 14.21 -8.29
CA ASP A 108 -24.40 15.01 -7.46
C ASP A 108 -23.13 15.51 -8.19
N ILE A 109 -23.13 15.58 -9.53
CA ILE A 109 -22.02 16.21 -10.25
C ILE A 109 -22.56 17.25 -11.23
N PRO A 110 -22.14 18.53 -11.12
CA PRO A 110 -22.79 19.66 -11.80
C PRO A 110 -22.40 19.80 -13.28
N ARG A 111 -22.18 18.68 -13.98
CA ARG A 111 -22.03 18.67 -15.44
C ARG A 111 -22.87 17.54 -16.02
N GLU A 112 -23.71 17.95 -16.95
CA GLU A 112 -24.62 17.09 -17.71
C GLU A 112 -23.83 15.96 -18.40
N ASN A 113 -24.47 14.78 -18.51
CA ASN A 113 -24.02 13.63 -19.30
C ASN A 113 -22.84 12.76 -18.82
N ARG A 114 -22.64 12.58 -17.51
CA ARG A 114 -21.75 11.50 -17.04
C ARG A 114 -22.47 10.15 -16.92
N THR A 115 -21.94 9.16 -17.63
CA THR A 115 -22.45 7.78 -17.69
C THR A 115 -21.61 6.85 -16.82
N CYS A 116 -22.22 5.82 -16.26
CA CYS A 116 -21.65 4.94 -15.26
C CYS A 116 -21.70 3.48 -15.73
N GLY A 117 -21.39 3.28 -17.00
CA GLY A 117 -21.46 2.00 -17.68
C GLY A 117 -22.85 1.69 -18.23
N GLY A 118 -23.06 0.42 -18.50
CA GLY A 118 -24.26 -0.15 -19.10
C GLY A 118 -24.25 -1.66 -18.95
N LYS A 119 -25.14 -2.36 -19.66
CA LYS A 119 -25.15 -3.82 -19.63
C LYS A 119 -23.87 -4.38 -20.26
N ASN A 120 -23.02 -5.00 -19.44
CA ASN A 120 -21.73 -5.57 -19.85
C ASN A 120 -20.76 -4.55 -20.48
N VAL A 121 -20.87 -3.28 -20.10
CA VAL A 121 -19.95 -2.23 -20.52
C VAL A 121 -19.65 -1.27 -19.38
N MET A 122 -18.42 -0.74 -19.35
CA MET A 122 -17.99 0.27 -18.40
C MET A 122 -17.79 1.63 -19.08
N SER A 123 -18.10 2.69 -18.36
CA SER A 123 -17.70 4.04 -18.76
C SER A 123 -16.29 4.30 -18.26
N LEU A 124 -15.36 4.57 -19.17
CA LEU A 124 -13.97 4.86 -18.84
C LEU A 124 -13.75 6.37 -18.77
N TYR A 125 -13.09 6.81 -17.70
CA TYR A 125 -12.72 8.19 -17.47
C TYR A 125 -11.21 8.31 -17.33
N ASP A 126 -10.64 9.32 -17.98
CA ASP A 126 -9.28 9.77 -17.76
C ASP A 126 -9.33 10.59 -16.48
N ASN A 127 -8.91 9.95 -15.40
CA ASN A 127 -8.98 10.45 -14.05
C ASN A 127 -7.69 11.18 -13.70
N PHE A 128 -7.28 12.12 -14.56
CA PHE A 128 -6.28 13.09 -14.18
C PHE A 128 -6.94 14.09 -13.22
N PRO A 129 -6.57 14.13 -11.93
CA PRO A 129 -6.28 15.45 -11.40
C PRO A 129 -5.23 16.04 -12.34
N ILE A 130 -5.29 17.34 -12.68
CA ILE A 130 -4.09 18.03 -13.14
C ILE A 130 -3.17 18.16 -11.90
N LEU A 131 -2.75 17.01 -11.38
CA LEU A 131 -1.39 16.81 -10.99
C LEU A 131 -0.74 16.30 -12.29
N LYS A 132 -0.32 17.24 -13.14
CA LYS A 132 1.07 17.06 -13.59
C LYS A 132 1.84 16.73 -12.30
N PRO A 133 2.82 15.82 -12.30
CA PRO A 133 3.96 16.08 -11.45
C PRO A 133 4.52 17.43 -11.93
N THR A 134 3.88 18.55 -11.59
CA THR A 134 4.60 19.68 -11.05
C THR A 134 5.38 19.01 -9.96
N LEU A 135 6.64 18.71 -10.29
CA LEU A 135 7.69 18.46 -9.35
C LEU A 135 7.41 19.43 -8.20
N VAL A 136 6.77 18.94 -7.13
CA VAL A 136 6.65 19.71 -5.90
C VAL A 136 8.04 19.61 -5.31
N ASN A 137 8.93 20.42 -5.89
CA ASN A 137 10.33 20.57 -5.55
C ASN A 137 11.07 19.27 -5.19
N ASN A 138 11.10 18.22 -6.03
CA ASN A 138 11.97 17.03 -5.86
C ASN A 138 11.96 16.37 -4.44
N ASN A 139 10.94 16.59 -3.62
CA ASN A 139 11.07 16.46 -2.17
C ASN A 139 10.28 15.30 -1.60
N ILE A 140 10.12 14.19 -2.33
CA ILE A 140 9.48 13.04 -1.69
C ILE A 140 10.09 11.71 -2.10
N SER A 141 10.89 11.20 -1.17
CA SER A 141 11.14 9.79 -0.93
C SER A 141 11.43 9.69 0.57
N PHE A 142 10.61 8.97 1.32
CA PHE A 142 10.92 8.66 2.71
C PHE A 142 11.50 7.25 2.79
N LEU A 143 12.82 7.18 2.93
CA LEU A 143 13.51 5.91 3.08
C LEU A 143 13.40 5.48 4.54
N LEU A 144 12.80 4.31 4.79
CA LEU A 144 12.85 3.65 6.08
C LEU A 144 14.11 2.77 6.09
N GLY A 145 15.03 3.08 6.99
CA GLY A 145 16.24 2.31 7.19
C GLY A 145 16.29 1.74 8.60
N THR A 146 16.78 0.51 8.73
CA THR A 146 17.10 -0.05 10.04
C THR A 146 18.59 0.18 10.33
N SER A 147 18.90 0.39 11.60
CA SER A 147 20.27 0.55 12.10
C SER A 147 20.33 -0.02 13.51
N ILE A 148 21.53 -0.21 14.03
CA ILE A 148 21.77 -0.67 15.41
C ILE A 148 21.14 0.23 16.50
N GLU A 149 20.82 1.47 16.13
CA GLU A 149 20.19 2.46 17.01
C GLU A 149 18.66 2.47 16.91
N GLY A 150 18.08 1.77 15.93
CA GLY A 150 16.65 1.75 15.66
C GLY A 150 16.27 2.05 14.21
N VAL A 151 15.00 2.43 14.02
CA VAL A 151 14.41 2.76 12.71
C VAL A 151 14.58 4.25 12.42
N ARG A 152 15.09 4.55 11.23
CA ARG A 152 15.36 5.91 10.74
C ARG A 152 14.48 6.24 9.54
N LEU A 153 14.04 7.50 9.49
CA LEU A 153 13.29 8.08 8.40
C LEU A 153 14.18 9.13 7.71
N TYR A 154 14.62 8.84 6.49
CA TYR A 154 15.37 9.80 5.67
C TYR A 154 14.43 10.53 4.73
N ARG A 155 14.71 11.79 4.41
CA ARG A 155 13.92 12.57 3.44
C ARG A 155 14.83 13.15 2.36
N SER A 156 14.36 13.12 1.11
CA SER A 156 15.02 13.83 0.02
C SER A 156 14.94 15.36 0.24
N PRO A 157 15.94 16.14 -0.24
CA PRO A 157 17.07 15.70 -1.05
C PRO A 157 18.31 15.28 -0.22
N ASP A 158 18.34 15.54 1.09
CA ASP A 158 19.52 15.31 1.93
C ASP A 158 19.42 14.02 2.76
N LEU A 159 19.77 12.89 2.13
CA LEU A 159 19.78 11.56 2.77
C LEU A 159 20.83 11.39 3.88
N ARG A 160 21.62 12.44 4.17
CA ARG A 160 22.53 12.45 5.33
C ARG A 160 21.80 12.81 6.63
N LYS A 161 20.61 13.41 6.52
CA LYS A 161 19.76 13.73 7.68
C LYS A 161 18.66 12.69 7.79
N TYR A 162 18.38 12.32 9.03
CA TYR A 162 17.29 11.41 9.35
C TYR A 162 16.61 11.82 10.64
N ASP A 163 15.34 11.44 10.74
CA ASP A 163 14.63 11.40 12.00
C ASP A 163 14.66 9.98 12.56
N THR A 164 14.71 9.84 13.88
CA THR A 164 14.57 8.54 14.55
C THR A 164 13.09 8.27 14.83
N LEU A 165 12.57 7.15 14.32
CA LEU A 165 11.20 6.71 14.58
C LEU A 165 11.11 5.71 15.74
N MET A 166 12.16 4.91 15.93
CA MET A 166 12.28 3.92 17.01
C MET A 166 13.70 3.96 17.55
N SER A 167 13.88 3.76 18.86
CA SER A 167 15.19 3.87 19.53
C SER A 167 15.55 2.62 20.33
N ALA A 168 16.84 2.27 20.26
CA ALA A 168 17.46 1.15 20.95
C ALA A 168 17.84 1.40 22.41
N LYS A 169 17.67 2.61 22.96
CA LYS A 169 18.43 3.07 24.15
C LYS A 169 18.33 2.21 25.43
N ASN A 170 17.40 1.24 25.52
CA ASN A 170 17.27 0.32 26.65
C ASN A 170 17.48 -1.16 26.30
N PHE A 171 18.00 -1.48 25.10
CA PHE A 171 18.22 -2.83 24.63
C PHE A 171 19.69 -3.01 24.19
N ASP A 172 20.29 -4.16 24.49
CA ASP A 172 21.63 -4.56 23.99
C ASP A 172 21.63 -4.57 22.45
N TYR A 173 21.88 -3.45 21.79
CA TYR A 173 21.83 -3.31 20.32
C TYR A 173 20.45 -3.66 19.70
N PHE A 174 19.76 -2.67 19.14
CA PHE A 174 18.56 -2.89 18.34
C PHE A 174 18.98 -3.10 16.88
N SER A 175 19.36 -4.33 16.51
CA SER A 175 19.44 -4.68 15.09
C SER A 175 18.03 -5.07 14.64
N SER A 176 17.34 -4.16 13.97
CA SER A 176 16.10 -4.53 13.30
C SER A 176 16.41 -5.17 11.96
N ASP A 177 15.91 -6.38 11.78
CA ASP A 177 16.14 -7.21 10.61
C ASP A 177 15.17 -6.87 9.48
N GLU A 178 14.02 -6.27 9.82
CA GLU A 178 12.96 -5.92 8.89
C GLU A 178 12.07 -4.79 9.43
N VAL A 179 11.53 -3.97 8.52
CA VAL A 179 10.64 -2.84 8.82
C VAL A 179 9.47 -2.82 7.84
N ASP A 180 8.27 -2.52 8.33
CA ASP A 180 7.07 -2.32 7.51
C ASP A 180 6.14 -1.30 8.20
N TYR A 181 5.11 -0.79 7.53
CA TYR A 181 4.35 0.36 8.01
C TYR A 181 2.87 0.34 7.63
N HIS A 182 2.07 1.11 8.37
CA HIS A 182 0.68 1.40 8.05
C HIS A 182 0.51 2.90 7.89
N TYR A 183 0.57 3.38 6.64
CA TYR A 183 0.62 4.81 6.34
C TYR A 183 -0.63 5.55 6.83
N ALA A 184 -1.82 5.00 6.56
CA ALA A 184 -3.08 5.67 6.88
C ALA A 184 -3.29 5.85 8.40
N LYS A 185 -2.73 4.95 9.22
CA LYS A 185 -2.76 5.06 10.69
C LYS A 185 -1.51 5.70 11.28
N ASN A 186 -0.56 6.15 10.46
CA ASN A 186 0.70 6.75 10.92
C ASN A 186 1.51 5.79 11.82
N LEU A 187 1.52 4.49 11.51
CA LEU A 187 2.23 3.46 12.29
C LEU A 187 3.42 2.91 11.52
N VAL A 188 4.48 2.56 12.25
CA VAL A 188 5.63 1.82 11.73
C VAL A 188 5.92 0.65 12.66
N PHE A 189 6.32 -0.46 12.07
CA PHE A 189 6.60 -1.72 12.72
C PHE A 189 8.01 -2.17 12.38
N ALA A 190 8.68 -2.78 13.36
CA ALA A 190 10.03 -3.28 13.17
C ALA A 190 10.18 -4.63 13.86
N LEU A 191 10.79 -5.58 13.17
CA LEU A 191 11.19 -6.85 13.75
C LEU A 191 12.63 -6.73 14.26
N ALA A 192 12.84 -7.02 15.54
CA ALA A 192 14.16 -7.12 16.14
C ALA A 192 14.15 -8.19 17.24
N LYS A 193 15.14 -9.09 17.24
CA LYS A 193 15.30 -10.14 18.26
C LYS A 193 14.02 -10.94 18.56
N GLY A 194 13.27 -11.29 17.51
CA GLY A 194 12.03 -12.06 17.63
C GLY A 194 10.84 -11.29 18.20
N ASN A 195 10.95 -9.98 18.39
CA ASN A 195 9.87 -9.12 18.84
C ASN A 195 9.45 -8.16 17.74
N ILE A 196 8.14 -7.93 17.62
CA ILE A 196 7.59 -6.88 16.78
C ILE A 196 7.39 -5.64 17.64
N TYR A 197 8.04 -4.56 17.23
CA TYR A 197 7.97 -3.24 17.83
C TYR A 197 7.02 -2.36 17.04
N LYS A 198 6.31 -1.47 17.72
CA LYS A 198 5.42 -0.47 17.12
C LYS A 198 5.82 0.95 17.53
N SER A 199 5.75 1.87 16.58
CA SER A 199 5.90 3.31 16.77
C SER A 199 5.08 4.08 15.73
N THR A 200 5.30 5.38 15.61
CA THR A 200 4.63 6.26 14.65
C THR A 200 5.56 6.68 13.51
N LEU A 201 5.01 6.87 12.31
CA LEU A 201 5.75 7.43 11.17
C LEU A 201 6.08 8.91 11.36
N THR A 202 5.32 9.61 12.20
CA THR A 202 5.64 10.96 12.64
C THR A 202 6.81 10.91 13.62
N PRO A 203 7.92 11.62 13.33
CA PRO A 203 9.03 11.75 14.27
C PRO A 203 8.55 12.34 15.59
N ASN A 204 8.90 11.69 16.68
CA ASN A 204 8.75 12.25 18.01
C ASN A 204 10.10 12.82 18.43
N SER A 205 10.16 14.07 18.90
CA SER A 205 11.40 14.67 19.42
C SER A 205 11.98 13.87 20.60
N ASN A 206 11.13 13.09 21.28
CA ASN A 206 11.52 12.17 22.34
C ASN A 206 11.70 10.72 21.86
N ALA A 207 11.60 10.42 20.56
CA ALA A 207 11.74 9.06 20.03
C ALA A 207 13.07 8.42 20.44
N THR A 208 14.13 9.21 20.60
CA THR A 208 15.43 8.73 21.08
C THR A 208 15.41 8.29 22.55
N SER A 209 14.39 8.68 23.32
CA SER A 209 14.30 8.52 24.78
C SER A 209 13.08 7.67 25.21
N THR A 210 12.11 7.45 24.33
CA THR A 210 10.94 6.60 24.56
C THR A 210 11.22 5.16 24.15
N VAL A 211 10.91 4.19 25.02
CA VAL A 211 11.00 2.77 24.71
C VAL A 211 9.97 2.41 23.65
N SER A 212 10.40 1.78 22.56
CA SER A 212 9.49 1.24 21.55
C SER A 212 8.59 0.16 22.15
N THR A 213 7.29 0.23 21.86
CA THR A 213 6.31 -0.71 22.41
C THR A 213 6.48 -2.07 21.75
N VAL A 214 6.83 -3.08 22.54
CA VAL A 214 6.73 -4.49 22.10
C VAL A 214 5.26 -4.85 22.06
N ILE A 215 4.76 -5.20 20.88
CA ILE A 215 3.38 -5.66 20.73
C ILE A 215 3.29 -7.19 20.72
N LYS A 216 4.37 -7.89 20.30
CA LYS A 216 4.38 -9.35 20.29
C LYS A 216 5.78 -9.95 20.31
N ASP A 217 5.96 -11.01 21.10
CA ASP A 217 7.03 -12.00 20.91
C ASP A 217 6.55 -13.05 19.90
N VAL A 218 7.29 -13.18 18.82
CA VAL A 218 6.98 -14.02 17.66
C VAL A 218 8.12 -14.97 17.32
N SER A 219 9.12 -15.09 18.19
CA SER A 219 10.25 -15.98 17.99
C SER A 219 9.81 -17.45 17.97
N PRO A 220 10.33 -18.30 17.06
CA PRO A 220 11.22 -17.97 15.95
C PRO A 220 10.46 -17.42 14.73
N ILE A 221 10.87 -16.25 14.24
CA ILE A 221 10.29 -15.57 13.08
C ILE A 221 11.37 -15.35 12.02
N THR A 222 10.94 -15.32 10.76
CA THR A 222 11.82 -15.04 9.62
C THR A 222 11.55 -13.69 8.99
N SER A 223 10.28 -13.43 8.74
CA SER A 223 9.83 -12.18 8.14
C SER A 223 8.38 -11.90 8.55
N PHE A 224 8.01 -10.62 8.52
CA PHE A 224 6.66 -10.12 8.75
C PHE A 224 6.26 -9.10 7.68
N ALA A 225 4.95 -8.91 7.54
CA ALA A 225 4.35 -7.89 6.70
C ALA A 225 3.12 -7.29 7.39
N VAL A 226 2.82 -6.04 7.05
CA VAL A 226 1.67 -5.28 7.54
C VAL A 226 0.60 -5.26 6.45
N ASP A 227 -0.51 -5.94 6.73
CA ASP A 227 -1.73 -5.79 5.95
C ASP A 227 -2.44 -4.50 6.39
N TRP A 228 -2.12 -3.41 5.69
CA TRP A 228 -2.68 -2.09 5.99
C TRP A 228 -4.16 -1.95 5.66
N PHE A 229 -4.74 -2.88 4.89
CA PHE A 229 -6.16 -2.83 4.53
C PHE A 229 -7.03 -3.49 5.61
N HIS A 230 -6.57 -4.62 6.15
CA HIS A 230 -7.29 -5.36 7.20
C HIS A 230 -6.81 -5.06 8.62
N ASP A 231 -5.88 -4.11 8.80
CA ASP A 231 -5.31 -3.74 10.09
C ASP A 231 -4.67 -4.94 10.81
N ARG A 232 -3.84 -5.70 10.08
CA ARG A 232 -3.21 -6.91 10.59
C ARG A 232 -1.70 -6.91 10.38
N ILE A 233 -1.03 -7.64 11.25
CA ILE A 233 0.36 -8.01 11.08
C ILE A 233 0.40 -9.51 10.83
N ILE A 234 1.10 -9.91 9.78
CA ILE A 234 1.20 -11.27 9.31
C ILE A 234 2.68 -11.68 9.35
N TRP A 235 2.98 -12.89 9.81
CA TRP A 235 4.35 -13.38 9.84
C TRP A 235 4.48 -14.87 9.62
N ALA A 236 5.67 -15.29 9.19
CA ALA A 236 6.04 -16.69 9.03
C ALA A 236 6.75 -17.19 10.30
N ASN A 237 6.06 -18.05 11.03
CA ASN A 237 6.56 -18.72 12.22
C ASN A 237 7.45 -19.91 11.84
N ARG A 238 8.74 -19.85 12.20
CA ARG A 238 9.75 -20.88 11.94
C ARG A 238 9.85 -21.90 13.07
N ASP A 239 8.71 -22.44 13.50
CA ASP A 239 8.71 -23.60 14.38
C ASP A 239 9.18 -24.84 13.59
N PRO A 240 10.23 -25.56 14.02
CA PRO A 240 10.74 -26.74 13.33
C PRO A 240 9.70 -27.86 13.14
N ILE A 241 8.65 -27.88 13.96
CA ILE A 241 7.59 -28.88 13.96
C ILE A 241 6.35 -28.34 13.23
N ASN A 242 6.02 -27.06 13.43
CA ASN A 242 4.76 -26.46 12.98
C ASN A 242 4.96 -25.16 12.20
N TYR A 243 5.58 -25.27 11.02
CA TYR A 243 5.78 -24.15 10.12
C TYR A 243 4.43 -23.57 9.70
N SER A 244 4.21 -22.28 9.93
CA SER A 244 2.88 -21.66 9.75
C SER A 244 2.97 -20.16 9.49
N VAL A 245 1.98 -19.63 8.77
CA VAL A 245 1.71 -18.20 8.67
C VAL A 245 0.69 -17.83 9.75
N LYS A 246 1.04 -16.85 10.56
CA LYS A 246 0.20 -16.37 11.67
C LYS A 246 -0.15 -14.90 11.45
N SER A 247 -1.23 -14.47 12.06
CA SER A 247 -1.61 -13.05 12.08
C SER A 247 -2.12 -12.60 13.43
N THR A 248 -2.05 -11.30 13.65
CA THR A 248 -2.60 -10.62 14.82
C THR A 248 -3.01 -9.20 14.43
N ASP A 249 -3.79 -8.53 15.29
CA ASP A 249 -4.11 -7.12 15.11
C ASP A 249 -2.86 -6.22 15.30
N LEU A 250 -2.97 -4.94 14.96
CA LEU A 250 -1.86 -3.98 15.07
C LEU A 250 -1.38 -3.73 16.52
N ASP A 251 -2.13 -4.20 17.52
CA ASP A 251 -1.79 -4.07 18.94
C ASP A 251 -1.20 -5.36 19.51
N GLY A 252 -1.09 -6.42 18.72
CA GLY A 252 -0.51 -7.70 19.13
C GLY A 252 -1.43 -8.55 20.01
N GLY A 253 -2.75 -8.40 19.84
CA GLY A 253 -3.77 -9.16 20.56
C GLY A 253 -3.74 -10.66 20.29
N ASN A 254 -4.91 -11.25 20.02
CA ASN A 254 -4.99 -12.68 19.80
C ASN A 254 -4.31 -13.08 18.49
N VAL A 255 -3.65 -14.24 18.49
CA VAL A 255 -2.94 -14.78 17.34
C VAL A 255 -3.80 -15.82 16.65
N THR A 256 -3.92 -15.70 15.33
CA THR A 256 -4.61 -16.67 14.49
C THR A 256 -3.61 -17.33 13.54
N THR A 257 -3.73 -18.64 13.34
CA THR A 257 -3.00 -19.35 12.30
C THR A 257 -3.78 -19.20 10.99
N MET A 258 -3.17 -18.57 9.99
CA MET A 258 -3.78 -18.37 8.66
C MET A 258 -3.55 -19.58 7.76
N MET A 259 -2.34 -20.15 7.82
CA MET A 259 -1.94 -21.27 6.96
C MET A 259 -0.88 -22.12 7.66
N ASN A 260 -0.96 -23.44 7.48
CA ASN A 260 0.15 -24.34 7.82
C ASN A 260 0.98 -24.58 6.57
N LEU A 261 2.30 -24.48 6.71
CA LEU A 261 3.25 -24.63 5.62
C LEU A 261 4.00 -25.96 5.78
N ASN A 262 4.44 -26.53 4.65
CA ASN A 262 5.21 -27.76 4.64
C ASN A 262 6.64 -27.48 5.17
N PRO A 263 7.26 -28.36 5.99
CA PRO A 263 8.51 -28.07 6.70
C PRO A 263 9.75 -28.04 5.79
N HIS A 264 9.61 -28.27 4.49
CA HIS A 264 10.70 -28.35 3.53
C HIS A 264 11.07 -27.02 2.86
N GLY A 265 10.50 -25.89 3.29
CA GLY A 265 10.82 -24.56 2.76
C GLY A 265 10.97 -23.51 3.85
N THR A 266 11.93 -22.60 3.69
CA THR A 266 12.08 -21.40 4.54
C THR A 266 11.50 -20.20 3.82
N VAL A 267 10.56 -19.50 4.46
CA VAL A 267 10.16 -18.15 4.02
C VAL A 267 11.33 -17.23 4.35
N GLN A 268 11.79 -16.49 3.34
CA GLN A 268 12.88 -15.53 3.48
C GLN A 268 12.32 -14.12 3.67
N CYS A 269 11.29 -13.77 2.91
CA CYS A 269 10.64 -12.47 2.94
C CYS A 269 9.14 -12.65 2.77
N MET A 270 8.37 -11.72 3.34
CA MET A 270 6.93 -11.64 3.22
C MET A 270 6.57 -10.24 2.76
N GLU A 271 5.72 -10.19 1.75
CA GLU A 271 5.01 -8.98 1.36
C GLU A 271 3.54 -9.38 1.23
N VAL A 272 2.65 -8.45 1.54
CA VAL A 272 1.21 -8.64 1.44
C VAL A 272 0.72 -7.76 0.31
N ASP A 273 0.02 -8.35 -0.65
CA ASP A 273 -0.91 -7.61 -1.48
C ASP A 273 -2.23 -7.52 -0.72
N PRO A 274 -2.59 -6.36 -0.16
CA PRO A 274 -3.74 -6.25 0.71
C PRO A 274 -5.06 -6.08 -0.06
N TYR A 275 -5.02 -6.08 -1.40
CA TYR A 275 -6.20 -5.99 -2.26
C TYR A 275 -6.70 -7.36 -2.74
N GLU A 276 -5.82 -8.36 -2.76
CA GLU A 276 -6.15 -9.75 -3.07
C GLU A 276 -5.98 -10.62 -1.82
N GLY A 277 -7.01 -10.62 -0.97
CA GLY A 277 -7.12 -11.49 0.20
C GLY A 277 -7.55 -12.91 -0.14
#